data_AF-A0A660TYH9-F1
#
_entry.id   AF-A0A660TYH9-F1
#
_cell.length_a   1.000
_cell.length_b   1.000
_cell.length_c   1.000
_cell.angle_alpha   90.00
_cell.angle_beta   90.00
_cell.angle_gamma   90.00
#
_symmetry.space_group_name_H-M   'P 1'
#
loop_
_entity.id
_entity.type
_entity.pdbx_description
1 polymer ?
#
loop_
_entity_poly.entity_id
_entity_poly.type
_entity_poly.pdbx_seq_one_letter_code
_entity_poly.pdbx_strand_id
1 'polypeptide(L)'
;EYLNKKRFKLINIGKSTNYTPGLTLTKGSFAKYSVVNITGIYVDTEGNLYIACFGSKVALKISPQGKVILSFTSPKINNGRLYDIKLGPDGTVYISDFSRDTIYVYSNRGKLLNIIGSSGTGEGELYGPTSLAVDSDGDVYVIDSGNIRINKYSPKGKFLMSFGKEGVGEGEFLRPSGIAVDHSGLIYISDHVKKKIGVYDRNGNFISYLEGIELHDPYGLSITDTNILLVSDRDRVLGYNISSSDWTVLIEGDYEKIMSAEMDMLGQLYISDYRQSTVSQFVPEEDKYRNLTVILDRIDTNSYPAISYYITVMDADGLPLYGLSRENFLLKIGEAPVQKIDLSYNRVRDSQLRVMFLADKSNQMSIYKENIREYLPQFLSKLSTQDEAAVVSFNSKSWISSNFTRSRLEILNAITEETYEEGKKLDIAFRRAIDILNKEFYKKALILITDGVLTDDSFSTYSLENCTNYATNNHIPVYVLSFTNLRDKKLVFLAKSTGGKYINVMSSGEYPFLYDMIRSYRSAQYLVFFNDVYDPELSNKYLDAEVEVIFNARFGKGKLGMIYP
;
A
#
# COMPACT_ATOMS: atom_id res chain seq x y z
N GLU A 1 -30.94 9.52 -1.93
CA GLU A 1 -31.19 10.69 -2.81
C GLU A 1 -29.94 11.44 -3.30
N TYR A 2 -28.87 11.58 -2.50
CA TYR A 2 -27.65 12.29 -2.93
C TYR A 2 -26.90 11.62 -4.12
N LEU A 3 -26.96 10.28 -4.22
CA LEU A 3 -26.36 9.50 -5.31
C LEU A 3 -27.16 9.55 -6.63
N ASN A 4 -28.46 9.88 -6.59
CA ASN A 4 -29.34 9.83 -7.77
C ASN A 4 -29.27 11.09 -8.66
N LYS A 5 -28.52 12.13 -8.26
CA LYS A 5 -28.47 13.41 -9.00
C LYS A 5 -27.26 13.57 -9.93
N LYS A 6 -26.33 12.61 -9.99
CA LYS A 6 -25.24 12.60 -10.98
C LYS A 6 -25.48 11.46 -11.97
N ARG A 7 -25.30 11.77 -13.26
CA ARG A 7 -25.54 10.91 -14.44
C ARG A 7 -24.75 9.58 -14.41
N PHE A 8 -25.16 8.64 -13.56
CA PHE A 8 -24.68 7.25 -13.60
C PHE A 8 -25.77 6.41 -14.26
N LYS A 9 -25.56 6.03 -15.51
CA LYS A 9 -26.41 5.06 -16.19
C LYS A 9 -25.98 3.69 -15.66
N LEU A 10 -26.82 3.05 -14.86
CA LEU A 10 -26.69 1.61 -14.58
C LEU A 10 -26.87 0.89 -15.91
N ILE A 11 -25.75 0.55 -16.55
CA ILE A 11 -25.73 -0.45 -17.62
C ILE A 11 -25.80 -1.80 -16.90
N ASN A 12 -26.56 -2.75 -17.42
CA ASN A 12 -26.75 -4.06 -16.80
C ASN A 12 -25.42 -4.83 -16.91
N ILE A 13 -24.61 -4.89 -15.84
CA ILE A 13 -23.24 -5.43 -15.89
C ILE A 13 -23.17 -6.80 -15.20
N GLY A 14 -23.18 -7.87 -16.00
CA GLY A 14 -22.71 -9.23 -15.65
C GLY A 14 -23.38 -9.97 -14.49
N LYS A 15 -23.13 -11.27 -14.39
CA LYS A 15 -23.47 -12.11 -13.24
C LYS A 15 -22.17 -12.41 -12.48
N SER A 16 -22.08 -11.95 -11.24
CA SER A 16 -21.10 -12.47 -10.28
C SER A 16 -21.83 -12.86 -9.01
N THR A 17 -21.48 -14.00 -8.43
CA THR A 17 -22.03 -14.42 -7.13
C THR A 17 -21.33 -13.75 -5.97
N ASN A 18 -20.13 -13.21 -6.20
CA ASN A 18 -19.22 -12.75 -5.14
C ASN A 18 -18.98 -11.24 -5.18
N TYR A 19 -19.46 -10.55 -6.23
CA TYR A 19 -19.25 -9.12 -6.41
C TYR A 19 -20.51 -8.38 -6.82
N THR A 20 -20.76 -7.22 -6.21
CA THR A 20 -21.77 -6.25 -6.65
C THR A 20 -21.12 -5.17 -7.54
N PRO A 21 -21.80 -4.71 -8.61
CA PRO A 21 -21.36 -3.52 -9.34
C PRO A 21 -21.24 -2.27 -8.46
N GLY A 22 -20.11 -1.59 -8.56
CA GLY A 22 -19.79 -0.32 -7.91
C GLY A 22 -19.76 0.86 -8.90
N LEU A 23 -18.77 1.74 -8.77
CA LEU A 23 -18.60 2.88 -9.67
C LEU A 23 -18.24 2.43 -11.09
N THR A 24 -18.98 2.93 -12.09
CA THR A 24 -18.61 2.78 -13.50
C THR A 24 -18.19 4.13 -14.07
N LEU A 25 -16.95 4.20 -14.54
CA LEU A 25 -16.40 5.33 -15.27
C LEU A 25 -16.60 5.10 -16.77
N THR A 26 -17.18 6.09 -17.45
CA THR A 26 -17.46 6.04 -18.89
C THR A 26 -16.77 7.20 -19.59
N LYS A 27 -16.82 7.26 -20.92
CA LYS A 27 -16.30 8.41 -21.70
C LYS A 27 -16.73 9.77 -21.14
N GLY A 28 -17.98 9.88 -20.66
CA GLY A 28 -18.51 11.11 -20.08
C GLY A 28 -17.96 11.47 -18.69
N SER A 29 -17.35 10.51 -17.98
CA SER A 29 -16.78 10.71 -16.65
C SER A 29 -15.49 11.54 -16.68
N PHE A 30 -14.83 11.65 -17.84
CA PHE A 30 -13.48 12.21 -17.97
C PHE A 30 -13.43 13.66 -18.50
N ALA A 31 -14.55 14.39 -18.43
CA ALA A 31 -14.68 15.81 -18.76
C ALA A 31 -13.88 16.25 -20.02
N LYS A 32 -12.76 16.96 -19.81
CA LYS A 32 -11.91 17.58 -20.86
C LYS A 32 -10.99 16.60 -21.60
N TYR A 33 -10.94 15.33 -21.19
CA TYR A 33 -10.07 14.34 -21.80
C TYR A 33 -10.88 13.43 -22.72
N SER A 34 -10.45 13.30 -23.98
CA SER A 34 -11.01 12.34 -24.93
C SER A 34 -10.53 10.94 -24.58
N VAL A 35 -11.15 10.32 -23.57
CA VAL A 35 -10.84 8.95 -23.14
C VAL A 35 -11.64 7.97 -23.99
N VAL A 36 -10.93 7.20 -24.81
CA VAL A 36 -11.47 6.13 -25.65
C VAL A 36 -10.49 4.97 -25.66
N ASN A 37 -11.02 3.75 -25.77
CA ASN A 37 -10.22 2.53 -25.85
C ASN A 37 -9.26 2.39 -24.65
N ILE A 38 -9.85 2.31 -23.45
CA ILE A 38 -9.10 2.08 -22.20
C ILE A 38 -8.49 0.68 -22.27
N THR A 39 -7.19 0.56 -22.00
CA THR A 39 -6.41 -0.67 -22.16
C THR A 39 -5.86 -1.14 -20.81
N GLY A 40 -4.71 -0.65 -20.39
CA GLY A 40 -4.13 -0.97 -19.10
C GLY A 40 -4.75 -0.14 -17.99
N ILE A 41 -5.02 -0.78 -16.86
CA ILE A 41 -5.37 -0.12 -15.62
C ILE A 41 -4.42 -0.55 -14.51
N TYR A 42 -4.30 0.28 -13.47
CA TYR A 42 -3.56 -0.04 -12.25
C TYR A 42 -4.22 0.68 -11.07
N VAL A 43 -4.25 0.06 -9.90
CA VAL A 43 -4.76 0.70 -8.68
C VAL A 43 -3.65 0.79 -7.64
N ASP A 44 -3.36 1.99 -7.16
CA ASP A 44 -2.36 2.15 -6.10
C ASP A 44 -2.94 1.81 -4.71
N THR A 45 -2.06 1.70 -3.72
CA THR A 45 -2.43 1.39 -2.33
C THR A 45 -3.30 2.46 -1.66
N GLU A 46 -3.50 3.61 -2.30
CA GLU A 46 -4.44 4.64 -1.85
C GLU A 46 -5.79 4.55 -2.59
N GLY A 47 -6.01 3.50 -3.38
CA GLY A 47 -7.21 3.31 -4.19
C GLY A 47 -7.29 4.25 -5.40
N ASN A 48 -6.22 4.96 -5.75
CA ASN A 48 -6.24 5.77 -6.97
C ASN A 48 -6.10 4.86 -8.19
N LEU A 49 -7.02 5.05 -9.13
CA LEU A 49 -7.03 4.33 -10.39
C LEU A 49 -6.18 5.07 -11.43
N TYR A 50 -5.27 4.35 -12.07
CA TYR A 50 -4.49 4.79 -13.22
C TYR A 50 -5.05 4.10 -14.45
N ILE A 51 -5.25 4.88 -15.52
CA ILE A 51 -5.74 4.34 -16.78
C ILE A 51 -4.84 4.76 -17.94
N ALA A 52 -4.44 3.80 -18.76
CA ALA A 52 -3.86 4.01 -20.07
C ALA A 52 -4.96 3.88 -21.13
N CYS A 53 -4.85 4.69 -22.18
CA CYS A 53 -5.90 4.84 -23.18
C CYS A 53 -5.28 4.79 -24.56
N PHE A 54 -5.57 3.72 -25.31
CA PHE A 54 -4.94 3.49 -26.61
C PHE A 54 -5.37 4.50 -27.67
N GLY A 55 -6.64 4.93 -27.63
CA GLY A 55 -7.17 5.92 -28.54
C GLY A 55 -7.00 7.37 -28.05
N SER A 56 -6.31 7.58 -26.91
CA SER A 56 -6.05 8.90 -26.34
C SER A 56 -4.55 9.16 -26.21
N LYS A 57 -4.19 10.44 -26.14
CA LYS A 57 -2.80 10.89 -25.92
C LYS A 57 -2.42 10.98 -24.45
N VAL A 58 -3.34 10.63 -23.56
CA VAL A 58 -3.28 10.92 -22.13
C VAL A 58 -3.60 9.66 -21.34
N ALA A 59 -2.76 9.36 -20.36
CA ALA A 59 -3.08 8.49 -19.25
C ALA A 59 -3.51 9.33 -18.06
N LEU A 60 -4.41 8.83 -17.23
CA LEU A 60 -4.99 9.58 -16.12
C LEU A 60 -4.74 8.88 -14.79
N LYS A 61 -4.47 9.65 -13.74
CA LYS A 61 -4.63 9.23 -12.34
C LYS A 61 -5.96 9.78 -11.83
N ILE A 62 -6.79 8.93 -11.27
CA ILE A 62 -8.16 9.20 -10.84
C ILE A 62 -8.27 8.81 -9.37
N SER A 63 -8.93 9.65 -8.58
CA SER A 63 -9.18 9.38 -7.17
C SER A 63 -10.18 8.23 -7.00
N PRO A 64 -10.25 7.59 -5.81
CA PRO A 64 -11.29 6.59 -5.52
C PRO A 64 -12.72 7.08 -5.80
N GLN A 65 -12.96 8.39 -5.73
CA GLN A 65 -14.26 9.03 -5.98
C GLN A 65 -14.52 9.32 -7.47
N GLY A 66 -13.64 8.88 -8.39
CA GLY A 66 -13.77 9.07 -9.83
C GLY A 66 -13.32 10.45 -10.33
N LYS A 67 -12.64 11.26 -9.52
CA LYS A 67 -12.13 12.58 -9.93
C LYS A 67 -10.73 12.46 -10.52
N VAL A 68 -10.51 13.02 -11.70
CA VAL A 68 -9.15 13.10 -12.28
C VAL A 68 -8.26 13.97 -11.41
N ILE A 69 -7.15 13.41 -10.93
CA ILE A 69 -6.13 14.06 -10.09
C ILE A 69 -4.97 14.56 -10.96
N LEU A 70 -4.43 13.69 -11.84
CA LEU A 70 -3.28 13.97 -12.68
C LEU A 70 -3.49 13.41 -14.09
N SER A 71 -2.77 13.99 -15.04
CA SER A 71 -2.69 13.50 -16.42
C SER A 71 -1.23 13.36 -16.83
N PHE A 72 -0.90 12.24 -17.46
CA PHE A 72 0.39 11.97 -18.07
C PHE A 72 0.22 12.03 -19.59
N THR A 73 0.96 12.91 -20.26
CA THR A 73 0.78 13.15 -21.70
C THR A 73 2.01 12.70 -22.46
N SER A 74 1.83 11.97 -23.56
CA SER A 74 2.94 11.65 -24.46
C SER A 74 3.65 12.94 -24.91
N PRO A 75 4.96 13.12 -24.64
CA PRO A 75 5.68 14.36 -24.95
C PRO A 75 5.71 14.71 -26.45
N LYS A 76 5.52 13.70 -27.32
CA LYS A 76 5.52 13.88 -28.77
C LYS A 76 4.07 13.96 -29.28
N ILE A 77 3.54 15.19 -29.28
CA ILE A 77 2.14 15.64 -29.35
C ILE A 77 1.26 15.03 -30.47
N ASN A 78 1.82 14.42 -31.52
CA ASN A 78 1.05 14.13 -32.73
C ASN A 78 0.60 12.68 -32.99
N ASN A 79 0.91 11.64 -32.20
CA ASN A 79 0.47 10.27 -32.54
C ASN A 79 0.47 9.20 -31.40
N GLY A 80 0.63 9.57 -30.13
CA GLY A 80 0.78 8.60 -29.03
C GLY A 80 -0.39 7.61 -28.88
N ARG A 81 -0.07 6.32 -28.63
CA ARG A 81 -1.00 5.23 -28.37
C ARG A 81 -0.60 4.53 -27.07
N LEU A 82 -1.06 5.08 -25.94
CA LEU A 82 -0.67 4.58 -24.62
C LEU A 82 -1.36 3.24 -24.36
N TYR A 83 -0.60 2.19 -24.07
CA TYR A 83 -1.14 0.84 -23.96
C TYR A 83 -1.32 0.41 -22.51
N ASP A 84 -0.25 0.42 -21.71
CA ASP A 84 -0.27 -0.03 -20.32
C ASP A 84 0.29 1.03 -19.38
N ILE A 85 -0.06 0.93 -18.10
CA ILE A 85 0.40 1.80 -17.02
C ILE A 85 0.65 0.98 -15.76
N LYS A 86 1.86 1.06 -15.20
CA LYS A 86 2.23 0.36 -13.95
C LYS A 86 3.03 1.28 -13.04
N LEU A 87 3.02 0.97 -11.74
CA LEU A 87 3.83 1.67 -10.74
C LEU A 87 4.98 0.77 -10.28
N GLY A 88 6.14 1.38 -10.08
CA GLY A 88 7.25 0.75 -9.35
C GLY A 88 7.09 0.85 -7.82
N PRO A 89 7.94 0.16 -7.06
CA PRO A 89 7.90 0.17 -5.58
C PRO A 89 8.02 1.59 -4.97
N ASP A 90 8.78 2.47 -5.61
CA ASP A 90 8.94 3.89 -5.26
C ASP A 90 7.82 4.79 -5.82
N GLY A 91 6.88 4.21 -6.58
CA GLY A 91 5.77 4.84 -7.35
C GLY A 91 6.21 5.76 -8.46
N THR A 92 7.39 5.52 -9.00
CA THR A 92 7.64 5.82 -10.39
C THR A 92 6.56 5.18 -11.26
N VAL A 93 6.02 5.94 -12.21
CA VAL A 93 4.92 5.53 -13.09
C VAL A 93 5.51 5.21 -14.47
N TYR A 94 5.30 3.99 -14.94
CA TYR A 94 5.75 3.50 -16.25
C TYR A 94 4.56 3.41 -17.19
N ILE A 95 4.70 3.98 -18.38
CA ILE A 95 3.63 3.99 -19.40
C ILE A 95 4.20 3.58 -20.74
N SER A 96 3.69 2.51 -21.33
CA SER A 96 4.08 2.09 -22.68
C SER A 96 3.35 2.91 -23.75
N ASP A 97 4.07 3.37 -24.77
CA ASP A 97 3.50 4.01 -25.95
C ASP A 97 3.79 3.16 -27.18
N PHE A 98 2.78 2.42 -27.61
CA PHE A 98 2.84 1.47 -28.73
C PHE A 98 3.30 2.15 -30.02
N SER A 99 2.90 3.39 -30.27
CA SER A 99 3.21 4.10 -31.52
C SER A 99 4.61 4.71 -31.56
N ARG A 100 5.26 4.79 -30.40
CA ARG A 100 6.54 5.48 -30.21
C ARG A 100 7.67 4.54 -29.85
N ASP A 101 7.40 3.24 -29.79
CA ASP A 101 8.37 2.21 -29.43
C ASP A 101 9.13 2.53 -28.14
N THR A 102 8.40 3.00 -27.14
CA THR A 102 9.03 3.53 -25.93
C THR A 102 8.18 3.36 -24.69
N ILE A 103 8.83 3.49 -23.54
CA ILE A 103 8.19 3.53 -22.22
C ILE A 103 8.55 4.86 -21.57
N TYR A 104 7.53 5.62 -21.21
CA TYR A 104 7.69 6.86 -20.46
C TYR A 104 7.77 6.56 -18.97
N VAL A 105 8.74 7.18 -18.31
CA VAL A 105 8.96 7.06 -16.87
C VAL A 105 8.63 8.41 -16.23
N TYR A 106 7.59 8.46 -15.42
CA TYR A 106 7.13 9.66 -14.71
C TYR A 106 7.30 9.51 -13.21
N SER A 107 7.43 10.64 -12.51
CA SER A 107 7.16 10.66 -11.08
C SER A 107 5.66 10.52 -10.82
N ASN A 108 5.27 10.09 -9.62
CA ASN A 108 3.88 10.11 -9.16
C ASN A 108 3.23 11.51 -9.11
N ARG A 109 3.99 12.58 -9.41
CA ARG A 109 3.51 13.97 -9.54
C ARG A 109 3.40 14.42 -11.00
N GLY A 110 3.62 13.52 -11.96
CA GLY A 110 3.46 13.80 -13.40
C GLY A 110 4.68 14.43 -14.08
N LYS A 111 5.83 14.52 -13.40
CA LYS A 111 7.08 14.98 -14.04
C LYS A 111 7.71 13.84 -14.83
N LEU A 112 7.98 14.04 -16.12
CA LEU A 112 8.75 13.07 -16.90
C LEU A 112 10.19 12.99 -16.36
N LEU A 113 10.62 11.80 -16.00
CA LEU A 113 11.94 11.51 -15.43
C LEU A 113 12.88 10.91 -16.47
N ASN A 114 12.37 9.95 -17.25
CA ASN A 114 13.18 9.20 -18.22
C ASN A 114 12.31 8.65 -19.36
N ILE A 115 12.96 8.18 -20.41
CA ILE A 115 12.37 7.47 -21.56
C ILE A 115 13.21 6.20 -21.77
N ILE A 116 12.55 5.04 -21.81
CA ILE A 116 13.21 3.74 -21.99
C ILE A 116 12.92 3.21 -23.39
N GLY A 117 13.94 2.63 -24.01
CA GLY A 117 13.88 2.01 -25.33
C GLY A 117 14.00 3.01 -26.48
N SER A 118 14.29 2.46 -27.65
CA SER A 118 14.33 3.13 -28.95
C SER A 118 13.74 2.23 -30.01
N SER A 119 13.17 2.79 -31.07
CA SER A 119 12.62 2.00 -32.18
C SER A 119 13.67 1.10 -32.81
N GLY A 120 13.35 -0.19 -32.94
CA GLY A 120 14.17 -1.15 -33.67
C GLY A 120 14.00 -2.60 -33.19
N THR A 121 14.90 -3.47 -33.63
CA THR A 121 14.84 -4.93 -33.40
C THR A 121 16.08 -5.46 -32.65
N GLY A 122 17.08 -4.61 -32.41
CA GLY A 122 18.30 -4.92 -31.67
C GLY A 122 18.07 -5.07 -30.17
N GLU A 123 19.13 -5.35 -29.41
CA GLU A 123 19.07 -5.47 -27.94
C GLU A 123 18.66 -4.15 -27.29
N GLY A 124 17.65 -4.19 -26.42
CA GLY A 124 17.11 -2.99 -25.75
C GLY A 124 16.32 -2.04 -26.65
N GLU A 125 16.16 -2.37 -27.94
CA GLU A 125 15.24 -1.68 -28.83
C GLU A 125 13.83 -2.28 -28.70
N LEU A 126 12.81 -1.49 -29.04
CA LEU A 126 11.41 -1.86 -28.94
C LEU A 126 10.73 -1.68 -30.29
N TYR A 127 9.68 -2.47 -30.52
CA TYR A 127 8.77 -2.32 -31.63
C TYR A 127 7.34 -2.65 -31.18
N GLY A 128 6.52 -1.62 -31.00
CA GLY A 128 5.16 -1.74 -30.47
C GLY A 128 5.11 -2.35 -29.07
N PRO A 129 5.73 -1.75 -28.04
CA PRO A 129 5.63 -2.24 -26.67
C PRO A 129 4.18 -2.14 -26.17
N THR A 130 3.72 -3.17 -25.46
CA THR A 130 2.33 -3.28 -24.99
C THR A 130 2.26 -3.37 -23.46
N SER A 131 2.12 -4.57 -22.90
CA SER A 131 1.95 -4.76 -21.47
C SER A 131 3.27 -4.68 -20.70
N LEU A 132 3.18 -4.21 -19.46
CA LEU A 132 4.28 -3.96 -18.54
C LEU A 132 4.08 -4.75 -17.25
N ALA A 133 5.18 -5.22 -16.67
CA ALA A 133 5.24 -5.64 -15.27
C ALA A 133 6.47 -5.02 -14.59
N VAL A 134 6.37 -4.77 -13.28
CA VAL A 134 7.48 -4.23 -12.48
C VAL A 134 7.65 -5.12 -11.26
N ASP A 135 8.86 -5.63 -11.04
CA ASP A 135 9.13 -6.49 -9.88
C ASP A 135 9.50 -5.69 -8.62
N SER A 136 9.73 -6.39 -7.50
CA SER A 136 10.06 -5.76 -6.22
C SER A 136 11.41 -5.05 -6.20
N ASP A 137 12.32 -5.44 -7.11
CA ASP A 137 13.62 -4.79 -7.30
C ASP A 137 13.49 -3.53 -8.19
N GLY A 138 12.29 -3.32 -8.77
CA GLY A 138 11.94 -2.22 -9.66
C GLY A 138 12.36 -2.45 -11.11
N ASP A 139 12.79 -3.66 -11.46
CA ASP A 139 13.07 -4.01 -12.85
C ASP A 139 11.76 -4.06 -13.64
N VAL A 140 11.80 -3.55 -14.88
CA VAL A 140 10.64 -3.39 -15.76
C VAL A 140 10.69 -4.42 -16.86
N TYR A 141 9.66 -5.25 -16.94
CA TYR A 141 9.45 -6.25 -17.98
C TYR A 141 8.44 -5.72 -19.00
N VAL A 142 8.72 -5.97 -20.27
CA VAL A 142 8.02 -5.32 -21.38
C VAL A 142 7.71 -6.37 -22.42
N ILE A 143 6.43 -6.54 -22.76
CA ILE A 143 6.05 -7.26 -23.96
C ILE A 143 6.33 -6.36 -25.16
N ASP A 144 7.39 -6.71 -25.88
CA ASP A 144 7.81 -6.12 -27.14
C ASP A 144 7.05 -6.80 -28.28
N SER A 145 5.78 -6.41 -28.44
CA SER A 145 4.79 -7.21 -29.20
C SER A 145 5.14 -7.34 -30.68
N GLY A 146 5.80 -6.34 -31.27
CA GLY A 146 6.22 -6.36 -32.66
C GLY A 146 7.44 -7.24 -32.91
N ASN A 147 8.33 -7.40 -31.92
CA ASN A 147 9.48 -8.30 -31.98
C ASN A 147 9.19 -9.70 -31.38
N ILE A 148 8.01 -9.90 -30.80
CA ILE A 148 7.55 -11.18 -30.22
C ILE A 148 8.54 -11.71 -29.17
N ARG A 149 8.93 -10.82 -28.25
CA ARG A 149 9.86 -11.11 -27.16
C ARG A 149 9.50 -10.33 -25.91
N ILE A 150 10.14 -10.69 -24.80
CA ILE A 150 10.11 -9.93 -23.56
C ILE A 150 11.45 -9.23 -23.38
N ASN A 151 11.43 -7.94 -23.08
CA ASN A 151 12.62 -7.20 -22.67
C ASN A 151 12.55 -6.88 -21.18
N LYS A 152 13.70 -6.96 -20.50
CA LYS A 152 13.87 -6.57 -19.10
C LYS A 152 14.81 -5.38 -19.00
N TYR A 153 14.40 -4.34 -18.29
CA TYR A 153 15.17 -3.13 -18.03
C TYR A 153 15.33 -2.89 -16.53
N SER A 154 16.45 -2.30 -16.11
CA SER A 154 16.61 -1.85 -14.72
C SER A 154 15.72 -0.65 -14.40
N PRO A 155 15.51 -0.30 -13.11
CA PRO A 155 14.80 0.93 -12.73
C PRO A 155 15.38 2.20 -13.36
N LYS A 156 16.68 2.18 -13.71
CA LYS A 156 17.38 3.29 -14.36
C LYS A 156 17.19 3.31 -15.89
N GLY A 157 16.46 2.35 -16.45
CA GLY A 157 16.21 2.23 -17.89
C GLY A 157 17.32 1.54 -18.68
N LYS A 158 18.29 0.90 -18.01
CA LYS A 158 19.33 0.13 -18.70
C LYS A 158 18.77 -1.22 -19.12
N PHE A 159 18.92 -1.60 -20.39
CA PHE A 159 18.61 -2.95 -20.85
C PHE A 159 19.43 -3.99 -20.08
N LEU A 160 18.76 -5.04 -19.60
CA LEU A 160 19.37 -6.12 -18.83
C LEU A 160 19.43 -7.41 -19.65
N MET A 161 18.29 -7.81 -20.22
CA MET A 161 18.17 -9.04 -21.00
C MET A 161 16.89 -9.05 -21.83
N SER A 162 16.81 -9.97 -22.79
CA SER A 162 15.58 -10.30 -23.52
C SER A 162 15.43 -11.80 -23.66
N PHE A 163 14.19 -12.30 -23.67
CA PHE A 163 13.91 -13.73 -23.84
C PHE A 163 12.61 -13.98 -24.60
N GLY A 164 12.47 -15.22 -25.07
CA GLY A 164 11.42 -15.68 -25.97
C GLY A 164 11.61 -15.20 -27.41
N LYS A 165 10.89 -15.87 -28.31
CA LYS A 165 10.93 -15.64 -29.76
C LYS A 165 9.63 -16.14 -30.38
N GLU A 166 9.36 -15.74 -31.62
CA GLU A 166 8.22 -16.25 -32.37
C GLU A 166 8.31 -17.77 -32.59
N GLY A 167 7.23 -18.49 -32.28
CA GLY A 167 7.12 -19.92 -32.54
C GLY A 167 6.06 -20.64 -31.68
N VAL A 168 5.87 -21.93 -31.99
CA VAL A 168 4.85 -22.80 -31.36
C VAL A 168 5.41 -23.70 -30.27
N GLY A 169 6.73 -23.77 -30.11
CA GLY A 169 7.40 -24.58 -29.10
C GLY A 169 7.15 -24.11 -27.66
N GLU A 170 7.67 -24.88 -26.72
CA GLU A 170 7.73 -24.52 -25.30
C GLU A 170 8.57 -23.25 -25.11
N GLY A 171 8.07 -22.32 -24.31
CA GLY A 171 8.74 -21.04 -24.08
C GLY A 171 8.67 -20.03 -25.23
N GLU A 172 8.26 -20.43 -26.44
CA GLU A 172 8.09 -19.54 -27.60
C GLU A 172 6.73 -18.81 -27.55
N PHE A 173 6.56 -17.76 -28.35
CA PHE A 173 5.34 -16.95 -28.38
C PHE A 173 4.74 -16.86 -29.80
N LEU A 174 3.42 -16.74 -29.89
CA LEU A 174 2.72 -16.32 -31.11
C LEU A 174 2.25 -14.88 -30.97
N ARG A 175 1.51 -14.57 -29.90
CA ARG A 175 1.02 -13.22 -29.59
C ARG A 175 0.98 -13.03 -28.07
N PRO A 176 2.13 -12.75 -27.43
CA PRO A 176 2.17 -12.44 -26.01
C PRO A 176 1.38 -11.14 -25.77
N SER A 177 0.55 -11.11 -24.73
CA SER A 177 -0.52 -10.11 -24.59
C SER A 177 -0.62 -9.49 -23.19
N GLY A 178 -0.25 -10.23 -22.15
CA GLY A 178 -0.19 -9.75 -20.77
C GLY A 178 1.00 -10.38 -20.05
N ILE A 179 1.55 -9.65 -19.09
CA ILE A 179 2.69 -10.07 -18.28
C ILE A 179 2.48 -9.68 -16.82
N ALA A 180 2.83 -10.57 -15.90
CA ALA A 180 2.88 -10.30 -14.47
C ALA A 180 4.10 -10.98 -13.84
N VAL A 181 4.60 -10.43 -12.74
CA VAL A 181 5.73 -10.99 -11.98
C VAL A 181 5.33 -11.12 -10.52
N ASP A 182 5.51 -12.30 -9.94
CA ASP A 182 5.20 -12.53 -8.53
C ASP A 182 6.35 -12.12 -7.59
N HIS A 183 6.10 -12.17 -6.28
CA HIS A 183 7.09 -11.81 -5.26
C HIS A 183 8.32 -12.74 -5.21
N SER A 184 8.21 -13.97 -5.73
CA SER A 184 9.36 -14.87 -5.88
C SER A 184 10.17 -14.54 -7.13
N GLY A 185 9.58 -13.81 -8.07
CA GLY A 185 10.13 -13.41 -9.35
C GLY A 185 9.85 -14.39 -10.48
N LEU A 186 8.84 -15.25 -10.34
CA LEU A 186 8.30 -15.98 -11.49
C LEU A 186 7.52 -15.01 -12.37
N ILE A 187 7.66 -15.22 -13.68
CA ILE A 187 7.07 -14.38 -14.72
C ILE A 187 5.95 -15.17 -15.40
N TYR A 188 4.77 -14.60 -15.43
CA TYR A 188 3.58 -15.18 -16.07
C TYR A 188 3.28 -14.39 -17.33
N ILE A 189 3.11 -15.10 -18.45
CA ILE A 189 2.88 -14.47 -19.75
C ILE A 189 1.70 -15.14 -20.43
N SER A 190 0.66 -14.35 -20.72
CA SER A 190 -0.49 -14.81 -21.49
C SER A 190 -0.21 -14.66 -22.99
N ASP A 191 -0.50 -15.70 -23.74
CA ASP A 191 -0.50 -15.67 -25.20
C ASP A 191 -1.92 -15.87 -25.71
N HIS A 192 -2.47 -14.81 -26.32
CA HIS A 192 -3.86 -14.76 -26.77
C HIS A 192 -4.13 -15.76 -27.91
N VAL A 193 -3.14 -16.05 -28.77
CA VAL A 193 -3.32 -16.99 -29.88
C VAL A 193 -3.13 -18.43 -29.43
N LYS A 194 -2.15 -18.69 -28.55
CA LYS A 194 -1.97 -20.02 -27.97
C LYS A 194 -3.05 -20.38 -26.96
N LYS A 195 -3.76 -19.38 -26.41
CA LYS A 195 -4.75 -19.53 -25.34
C LYS A 195 -4.15 -20.21 -24.11
N LYS A 196 -2.94 -19.80 -23.76
CA LYS A 196 -2.16 -20.35 -22.64
C LYS A 196 -1.48 -19.25 -21.86
N ILE A 197 -1.17 -19.55 -20.60
CA ILE A 197 -0.29 -18.72 -19.76
C ILE A 197 0.96 -19.53 -19.49
N GLY A 198 2.11 -19.06 -19.96
CA GLY A 198 3.42 -19.65 -19.68
C GLY A 198 4.04 -19.05 -18.41
N VAL A 199 4.73 -19.89 -17.65
CA VAL A 199 5.48 -19.53 -16.45
C VAL A 199 6.97 -19.61 -16.76
N TYR A 200 7.72 -18.58 -16.37
CA TYR A 200 9.14 -18.44 -16.61
C TYR A 200 9.88 -18.04 -15.34
N ASP A 201 11.16 -18.38 -15.24
CA ASP A 201 12.02 -17.92 -14.14
C ASP A 201 12.54 -16.47 -14.38
N ARG A 202 13.25 -15.91 -13.39
CA ARG A 202 13.85 -14.57 -13.45
C ARG A 202 14.87 -14.40 -14.59
N ASN A 203 15.39 -15.48 -15.15
CA ASN A 203 16.36 -15.48 -16.26
C ASN A 203 15.68 -15.68 -17.62
N GLY A 204 14.34 -15.83 -17.66
CA GLY A 204 13.57 -16.02 -18.87
C GLY A 204 13.50 -17.48 -19.35
N ASN A 205 13.89 -18.45 -18.53
CA ASN A 205 13.74 -19.86 -18.88
C ASN A 205 12.29 -20.30 -18.67
N PHE A 206 11.73 -21.02 -19.63
CA PHE A 206 10.38 -21.58 -19.53
C PHE A 206 10.33 -22.70 -18.50
N ILE A 207 9.29 -22.70 -17.66
CA ILE A 207 9.05 -23.69 -16.61
C ILE A 207 7.88 -24.60 -17.00
N SER A 208 6.70 -24.02 -17.23
CA SER A 208 5.47 -24.76 -17.52
C SER A 208 4.37 -23.84 -18.07
N TYR A 209 3.27 -24.44 -18.52
CA TYR A 209 2.01 -23.73 -18.72
C TYR A 209 1.12 -23.89 -17.49
N LEU A 210 0.29 -22.89 -17.21
CA LEU A 210 -0.82 -23.06 -16.26
C LEU A 210 -1.90 -23.95 -16.89
N GLU A 211 -2.37 -24.92 -16.12
CA GLU A 211 -3.38 -25.91 -16.52
C GLU A 211 -4.63 -25.76 -15.63
N GLY A 212 -5.72 -26.46 -15.98
CA GLY A 212 -6.92 -26.56 -15.16
C GLY A 212 -8.10 -25.67 -15.58
N ILE A 213 -7.93 -24.82 -16.60
CA ILE A 213 -9.03 -24.10 -17.24
C ILE A 213 -8.75 -23.88 -18.73
N GLU A 214 -9.81 -23.90 -19.55
CA GLU A 214 -9.73 -23.50 -20.96
C GLU A 214 -9.82 -21.97 -21.08
N LEU A 215 -8.79 -21.32 -21.62
CA LEU A 215 -8.78 -19.89 -21.87
C LEU A 215 -9.37 -19.58 -23.25
N HIS A 216 -10.10 -18.47 -23.37
CA HIS A 216 -10.75 -18.08 -24.62
C HIS A 216 -9.88 -17.12 -25.42
N ASP A 217 -9.61 -15.93 -24.87
CA ASP A 217 -8.77 -14.85 -25.40
C ASP A 217 -8.10 -14.14 -24.21
N PRO A 218 -7.04 -14.73 -23.63
CA PRO A 218 -6.37 -14.13 -22.47
C PRO A 218 -5.62 -12.86 -22.90
N TYR A 219 -5.83 -11.76 -22.18
CA TYR A 219 -5.17 -10.45 -22.38
C TYR A 219 -4.35 -10.09 -21.14
N GLY A 220 -4.75 -9.06 -20.40
CA GLY A 220 -4.00 -8.55 -19.26
C GLY A 220 -3.88 -9.54 -18.11
N LEU A 221 -2.70 -9.52 -17.50
CA LEU A 221 -2.37 -10.24 -16.27
C LEU A 221 -2.01 -9.22 -15.17
N SER A 222 -2.43 -9.50 -13.94
CA SER A 222 -1.91 -8.80 -12.76
C SER A 222 -1.92 -9.73 -11.56
N ILE A 223 -1.09 -9.43 -10.55
CA ILE A 223 -0.99 -10.24 -9.34
C ILE A 223 -1.37 -9.37 -8.16
N THR A 224 -2.25 -9.91 -7.31
CA THR A 224 -2.71 -9.29 -6.07
C THR A 224 -1.73 -9.54 -4.93
N ASP A 225 -1.82 -8.74 -3.87
CA ASP A 225 -1.03 -8.92 -2.63
C ASP A 225 -1.27 -10.30 -1.95
N THR A 226 -2.36 -10.99 -2.30
CA THR A 226 -2.72 -12.31 -1.79
C THR A 226 -2.26 -13.46 -2.71
N ASN A 227 -1.36 -13.19 -3.66
CA ASN A 227 -0.84 -14.15 -4.64
C ASN A 227 -1.94 -14.79 -5.53
N ILE A 228 -2.98 -14.02 -5.84
CA ILE A 228 -3.94 -14.39 -6.88
C ILE A 228 -3.53 -13.69 -8.19
N LEU A 229 -3.30 -14.48 -9.24
CA LEU A 229 -3.10 -13.99 -10.61
C LEU A 229 -4.46 -13.72 -11.24
N LEU A 230 -4.75 -12.46 -11.53
CA LEU A 230 -5.93 -12.04 -12.28
C LEU A 230 -5.64 -12.19 -13.78
N VAL A 231 -6.59 -12.80 -14.48
CA VAL A 231 -6.53 -13.01 -15.93
C VAL A 231 -7.76 -12.40 -16.56
N SER A 232 -7.56 -11.39 -17.40
CA SER A 232 -8.61 -10.90 -18.29
C SER A 232 -8.74 -11.85 -19.47
N ASP A 233 -9.88 -12.51 -19.62
CA ASP A 233 -10.11 -13.53 -20.64
C ASP A 233 -11.40 -13.24 -21.39
N ARG A 234 -11.28 -12.57 -22.55
CA ARG A 234 -12.40 -12.11 -23.40
C ARG A 234 -13.47 -11.28 -22.67
N ASP A 235 -14.47 -11.96 -22.12
CA ASP A 235 -15.71 -11.45 -21.50
C ASP A 235 -15.81 -11.85 -20.01
N ARG A 236 -14.73 -12.38 -19.43
CA ARG A 236 -14.66 -12.74 -18.02
C ARG A 236 -13.31 -12.35 -17.40
N VAL A 237 -13.29 -12.33 -16.08
CA VAL A 237 -12.08 -12.21 -15.27
C VAL A 237 -11.95 -13.46 -14.42
N LEU A 238 -10.80 -14.12 -14.54
CA LEU A 238 -10.44 -15.30 -13.76
C LEU A 238 -9.43 -14.90 -12.68
N GLY A 239 -9.49 -15.57 -11.54
CA GLY A 239 -8.45 -15.57 -10.52
C GLY A 239 -7.82 -16.96 -10.42
N TYR A 240 -6.49 -17.02 -10.51
CA TYR A 240 -5.70 -18.22 -10.26
C TYR A 240 -4.92 -18.06 -8.95
N ASN A 241 -5.19 -18.90 -7.97
CA ASN A 241 -4.46 -18.90 -6.72
C ASN A 241 -3.12 -19.60 -6.93
N ILE A 242 -2.02 -18.84 -6.90
CA ILE A 242 -0.67 -19.36 -7.17
C ILE A 242 -0.25 -20.40 -6.12
N SER A 243 -0.73 -20.27 -4.89
CA SER A 243 -0.34 -21.18 -3.79
C SER A 243 -1.06 -22.53 -3.86
N SER A 244 -2.36 -22.53 -4.18
CA SER A 244 -3.17 -23.75 -4.23
C SER A 244 -3.35 -24.33 -5.63
N SER A 245 -2.96 -23.58 -6.67
CA SER A 245 -3.19 -23.91 -8.08
C SER A 245 -4.66 -24.02 -8.49
N ASP A 246 -5.54 -23.29 -7.80
CA ASP A 246 -6.98 -23.31 -8.07
C ASP A 246 -7.44 -22.12 -8.91
N TRP A 247 -8.39 -22.37 -9.82
CA TRP A 247 -9.05 -21.35 -10.64
C TRP A 247 -10.41 -20.96 -10.06
N THR A 248 -10.75 -19.68 -10.18
CA THR A 248 -12.07 -19.14 -9.83
C THR A 248 -12.50 -18.11 -10.87
N VAL A 249 -13.75 -18.19 -11.32
CA VAL A 249 -14.36 -17.12 -12.14
C VAL A 249 -14.81 -16.01 -11.21
N LEU A 250 -14.24 -14.81 -11.34
CA LEU A 250 -14.56 -13.67 -10.46
C LEU A 250 -15.73 -12.86 -11.02
N ILE A 251 -15.67 -12.58 -12.33
CA ILE A 251 -16.68 -11.82 -13.07
C ILE A 251 -16.89 -12.49 -14.43
N GLU A 252 -18.15 -12.63 -14.84
CA GLU A 252 -18.53 -13.05 -16.19
C GLU A 252 -19.79 -12.28 -16.60
N GLY A 253 -19.91 -11.93 -17.89
CA GLY A 253 -21.07 -11.17 -18.36
C GLY A 253 -20.95 -10.69 -19.79
N ASP A 254 -21.87 -9.82 -20.18
CA ASP A 254 -21.93 -9.22 -21.51
C ASP A 254 -20.90 -8.09 -21.67
N TYR A 255 -19.62 -8.44 -21.59
CA TYR A 255 -18.49 -7.54 -21.86
C TYR A 255 -17.99 -7.75 -23.29
N GLU A 256 -17.57 -6.68 -23.94
CA GLU A 256 -17.13 -6.78 -25.32
C GLU A 256 -15.68 -7.21 -25.47
N LYS A 257 -14.80 -6.63 -24.62
CA LYS A 257 -13.37 -6.96 -24.59
C LYS A 257 -12.72 -6.44 -23.32
N ILE A 258 -12.62 -7.31 -22.31
CA ILE A 258 -11.90 -6.99 -21.07
C ILE A 258 -10.39 -7.02 -21.36
N MET A 259 -9.71 -5.90 -21.21
CA MET A 259 -8.27 -5.79 -21.50
C MET A 259 -7.39 -5.99 -20.27
N SER A 260 -7.85 -5.49 -19.13
CA SER A 260 -7.09 -5.48 -17.89
C SER A 260 -8.04 -5.51 -16.71
N ALA A 261 -7.65 -6.26 -15.69
CA ALA A 261 -8.31 -6.37 -14.40
C ALA A 261 -7.28 -6.11 -13.31
N GLU A 262 -7.67 -5.39 -12.27
CA GLU A 262 -6.83 -5.06 -11.12
C GLU A 262 -7.65 -5.13 -9.85
N MET A 263 -7.02 -5.51 -8.75
CA MET A 263 -7.67 -5.56 -7.44
C MET A 263 -6.93 -4.66 -6.47
N ASP A 264 -7.68 -3.84 -5.75
CA ASP A 264 -7.10 -3.03 -4.67
C ASP A 264 -6.90 -3.85 -3.39
N MET A 265 -6.23 -3.24 -2.41
CA MET A 265 -5.94 -3.87 -1.11
C MET A 265 -7.19 -4.27 -0.30
N LEU A 266 -8.38 -3.78 -0.69
CA LEU A 266 -9.67 -4.07 -0.05
C LEU A 266 -10.42 -5.18 -0.79
N GLY A 267 -9.79 -5.80 -1.78
CA GLY A 267 -10.43 -6.83 -2.61
C GLY A 267 -11.40 -6.26 -3.64
N GLN A 268 -11.48 -4.95 -3.83
CA GLN A 268 -12.34 -4.39 -4.87
C GLN A 268 -11.69 -4.62 -6.23
N LEU A 269 -12.48 -5.14 -7.15
CA LEU A 269 -12.03 -5.49 -8.49
C LEU A 269 -12.38 -4.36 -9.46
N TYR A 270 -11.44 -3.99 -10.31
CA TYR A 270 -11.60 -3.00 -11.36
C TYR A 270 -11.31 -3.70 -12.69
N ILE A 271 -12.16 -3.47 -13.68
CA ILE A 271 -11.95 -4.02 -15.03
C ILE A 271 -12.07 -2.91 -16.06
N SER A 272 -11.30 -3.03 -17.14
CA SER A 272 -11.41 -2.14 -18.30
C SER A 272 -12.06 -2.87 -19.47
N ASP A 273 -13.12 -2.28 -20.04
CA ASP A 273 -13.69 -2.73 -21.32
C ASP A 273 -13.24 -1.79 -22.44
N TYR A 274 -12.43 -2.33 -23.35
CA TYR A 274 -11.81 -1.57 -24.43
C TYR A 274 -12.82 -1.00 -25.42
N ARG A 275 -13.82 -1.80 -25.81
CA ARG A 275 -14.76 -1.37 -26.87
C ARG A 275 -15.80 -0.42 -26.30
N GLN A 276 -16.26 -0.67 -25.08
CA GLN A 276 -17.17 0.22 -24.37
C GLN A 276 -16.46 1.49 -23.87
N SER A 277 -15.12 1.45 -23.73
CA SER A 277 -14.31 2.51 -23.13
C SER A 277 -14.76 2.85 -21.71
N THR A 278 -14.92 1.82 -20.89
CA THR A 278 -15.36 1.92 -19.51
C THR A 278 -14.33 1.33 -18.56
N VAL A 279 -14.34 1.82 -17.32
CA VAL A 279 -13.77 1.09 -16.19
C VAL A 279 -14.89 0.85 -15.19
N SER A 280 -15.10 -0.41 -14.82
CA SER A 280 -16.13 -0.80 -13.87
C SER A 280 -15.47 -1.32 -12.60
N GLN A 281 -15.85 -0.74 -11.47
CA GLN A 281 -15.50 -1.20 -10.14
C GLN A 281 -16.54 -2.21 -9.66
N PHE A 282 -16.08 -3.20 -8.92
CA PHE A 282 -16.87 -4.25 -8.30
C PHE A 282 -16.43 -4.39 -6.85
N VAL A 283 -17.41 -4.39 -5.96
CA VAL A 283 -17.20 -4.52 -4.51
C VAL A 283 -17.56 -5.94 -4.11
N PRO A 284 -16.77 -6.62 -3.26
CA PRO A 284 -17.15 -7.92 -2.72
C PRO A 284 -18.56 -7.87 -2.10
N GLU A 285 -19.41 -8.86 -2.38
CA GLU A 285 -20.80 -8.90 -1.88
C GLU A 285 -20.86 -8.87 -0.35
N GLU A 286 -19.89 -9.51 0.31
CA GLU A 286 -19.78 -9.53 1.77
C GLU A 286 -19.59 -8.13 2.39
N ASP A 287 -19.00 -7.20 1.65
CA ASP A 287 -18.70 -5.86 2.13
C ASP A 287 -19.86 -4.88 2.03
N LYS A 288 -20.88 -5.20 1.22
CA LYS A 288 -22.02 -4.32 0.96
C LYS A 288 -22.79 -3.91 2.22
N TYR A 289 -22.82 -4.78 3.23
CA TYR A 289 -23.55 -4.57 4.48
C TYR A 289 -22.63 -4.30 5.68
N ARG A 290 -21.32 -4.14 5.43
CA ARG A 290 -20.32 -3.98 6.48
C ARG A 290 -19.98 -2.51 6.68
N ASN A 291 -20.33 -1.99 7.86
CA ASN A 291 -20.05 -0.61 8.24
C ASN A 291 -18.54 -0.32 8.33
N LEU A 292 -18.18 0.96 8.30
CA LEU A 292 -16.82 1.42 8.59
C LEU A 292 -16.63 1.56 10.10
N THR A 293 -15.45 1.22 10.59
CA THR A 293 -15.05 1.60 11.94
C THR A 293 -14.35 2.95 11.86
N VAL A 294 -14.87 3.95 12.57
CA VAL A 294 -14.29 5.30 12.61
C VAL A 294 -13.92 5.63 14.05
N ILE A 295 -12.64 5.86 14.29
CA ILE A 295 -12.09 6.22 15.60
C ILE A 295 -11.63 7.67 15.51
N LEU A 296 -12.13 8.52 16.42
CA LEU A 296 -11.60 9.86 16.63
C LEU A 296 -10.55 9.77 17.74
N ASP A 297 -9.29 9.62 17.34
CA ASP A 297 -8.16 9.31 18.22
C ASP A 297 -7.83 10.47 19.16
N ARG A 298 -7.83 11.69 18.62
CA ARG A 298 -7.46 12.93 19.33
C ARG A 298 -8.11 14.14 18.70
N ILE A 299 -8.41 15.13 19.54
CA ILE A 299 -8.74 16.49 19.12
C ILE A 299 -7.68 17.42 19.71
N ASP A 300 -7.04 18.21 18.86
CA ASP A 300 -6.07 19.22 19.25
C ASP A 300 -6.65 20.61 19.04
N THR A 301 -6.74 21.36 20.14
CA THR A 301 -7.26 22.73 20.21
C THR A 301 -6.18 23.74 20.63
N ASN A 302 -4.91 23.31 20.80
CA ASN A 302 -3.84 24.18 21.29
C ASN A 302 -3.54 25.37 20.36
N SER A 303 -3.94 25.27 19.09
CA SER A 303 -3.76 26.32 18.07
C SER A 303 -5.08 27.02 17.71
N TYR A 304 -6.03 27.08 18.63
CA TYR A 304 -7.33 27.72 18.43
C TYR A 304 -7.17 29.14 17.81
N PRO A 305 -7.96 29.53 16.78
CA PRO A 305 -9.21 28.92 16.30
C PRO A 305 -9.06 27.70 15.39
N ALA A 306 -7.83 27.27 15.08
CA ALA A 306 -7.61 26.05 14.33
C ALA A 306 -7.80 24.82 15.24
N ILE A 307 -8.74 23.95 14.86
CA ILE A 307 -9.01 22.68 15.53
C ILE A 307 -8.59 21.54 14.60
N SER A 308 -7.92 20.54 15.16
CA SER A 308 -7.39 19.39 14.41
C SER A 308 -7.91 18.07 14.97
N TYR A 309 -8.57 17.27 14.13
CA TYR A 309 -9.09 15.94 14.44
C TYR A 309 -8.17 14.88 13.85
N TYR A 310 -7.77 13.92 14.67
CA TYR A 310 -6.95 12.77 14.32
C TYR A 310 -7.89 11.58 14.22
N ILE A 311 -8.09 11.07 13.02
CA ILE A 311 -9.15 10.09 12.73
C ILE A 311 -8.54 8.85 12.10
N THR A 312 -8.84 7.69 12.64
CA THR A 312 -8.56 6.41 12.00
C THR A 312 -9.85 5.87 11.39
N VAL A 313 -9.79 5.47 10.11
CA VAL A 313 -10.90 4.83 9.42
C VAL A 313 -10.48 3.44 9.00
N MET A 314 -11.25 2.43 9.40
CA MET A 314 -11.01 1.03 9.05
C MET A 314 -12.24 0.43 8.39
N ASP A 315 -12.01 -0.62 7.61
CA ASP A 315 -13.07 -1.49 7.18
C ASP A 315 -13.61 -2.36 8.35
N ALA A 316 -14.45 -3.33 8.02
CA ALA A 316 -15.05 -4.19 9.03
C ALA A 316 -14.15 -5.35 9.47
N ASP A 317 -13.02 -5.58 8.78
CA ASP A 317 -11.96 -6.50 9.19
C ASP A 317 -10.88 -5.80 10.02
N GLY A 318 -11.05 -4.49 10.26
CA GLY A 318 -10.08 -3.68 10.98
C GLY A 318 -8.88 -3.26 10.13
N LEU A 319 -8.94 -3.43 8.80
CA LEU A 319 -7.90 -2.93 7.92
C LEU A 319 -8.09 -1.42 7.71
N PRO A 320 -7.02 -0.61 7.82
CA PRO A 320 -7.11 0.82 7.62
C PRO A 320 -7.46 1.15 6.17
N LEU A 321 -8.41 2.07 6.00
CA LEU A 321 -8.82 2.60 4.70
C LEU A 321 -7.95 3.80 4.32
N TYR A 322 -7.42 3.81 3.10
CA TYR A 322 -6.62 4.92 2.55
C TYR A 322 -7.37 5.64 1.43
N GLY A 323 -6.90 6.83 1.06
CA GLY A 323 -7.42 7.58 -0.10
C GLY A 323 -8.77 8.27 0.11
N LEU A 324 -9.26 8.33 1.35
CA LEU A 324 -10.42 9.14 1.66
C LEU A 324 -10.10 10.62 1.39
N SER A 325 -11.04 11.30 0.77
CA SER A 325 -10.99 12.73 0.48
C SER A 325 -11.84 13.48 1.50
N ARG A 326 -11.72 14.81 1.56
CA ARG A 326 -12.56 15.64 2.43
C ARG A 326 -14.07 15.39 2.25
N GLU A 327 -14.51 14.99 1.06
CA GLU A 327 -15.93 14.74 0.76
C GLU A 327 -16.47 13.50 1.48
N ASN A 328 -15.57 12.64 2.00
CA ASN A 328 -15.93 11.46 2.75
C ASN A 328 -16.20 11.77 4.23
N PHE A 329 -15.80 12.94 4.75
CA PHE A 329 -15.90 13.28 6.16
C PHE A 329 -16.99 14.33 6.41
N LEU A 330 -17.84 14.06 7.39
CA LEU A 330 -18.85 14.97 7.91
C LEU A 330 -18.58 15.17 9.41
N LEU A 331 -18.23 16.40 9.81
CA LEU A 331 -17.85 16.71 11.18
C LEU A 331 -18.95 17.50 11.89
N LYS A 332 -19.09 17.28 13.20
CA LYS A 332 -19.97 18.06 14.09
C LYS A 332 -19.25 18.41 15.39
N ILE A 333 -19.59 19.58 15.94
CA ILE A 333 -19.27 19.99 17.31
C ILE A 333 -20.60 20.23 18.02
N GLY A 334 -20.92 19.41 19.03
CA GLY A 334 -22.27 19.30 19.56
C GLY A 334 -23.24 18.94 18.43
N GLU A 335 -24.25 19.80 18.22
CA GLU A 335 -25.24 19.65 17.14
C GLU A 335 -24.87 20.42 15.86
N ALA A 336 -23.81 21.24 15.89
CA ALA A 336 -23.45 22.12 14.79
C ALA A 336 -22.55 21.42 13.75
N PRO A 337 -22.93 21.38 12.46
CA PRO A 337 -22.09 20.80 11.42
C PRO A 337 -20.94 21.73 11.03
N VAL A 338 -19.74 21.16 10.85
CA VAL A 338 -18.56 21.87 10.36
C VAL A 338 -18.55 21.86 8.83
N GLN A 339 -18.66 23.03 8.21
CA GLN A 339 -18.85 23.11 6.74
C GLN A 339 -17.55 23.14 5.93
N LYS A 340 -16.49 23.77 6.46
CA LYS A 340 -15.22 23.93 5.76
C LYS A 340 -14.14 23.17 6.50
N ILE A 341 -13.78 22.01 5.97
CA ILE A 341 -12.69 21.19 6.46
C ILE A 341 -11.60 21.11 5.40
N ASP A 342 -10.36 21.15 5.88
CA ASP A 342 -9.19 20.74 5.14
C ASP A 342 -8.76 19.36 5.64
N LEU A 343 -8.21 18.56 4.73
CA LEU A 343 -7.78 17.20 5.01
C LEU A 343 -6.30 17.07 4.66
N SER A 344 -5.51 16.70 5.66
CA SER A 344 -4.25 16.02 5.46
C SER A 344 -4.45 14.56 5.81
N TYR A 345 -3.72 13.66 5.17
CA TYR A 345 -3.69 12.25 5.56
C TYR A 345 -2.26 11.78 5.46
N ASN A 346 -1.89 10.91 6.39
CA ASN A 346 -0.65 10.18 6.32
C ASN A 346 -0.77 9.21 5.15
N ARG A 347 0.00 9.45 4.09
CA ARG A 347 -0.03 8.55 2.94
C ARG A 347 0.55 7.22 3.40
N VAL A 348 0.17 6.11 2.75
CA VAL A 348 0.91 4.82 2.87
C VAL A 348 2.42 5.04 2.68
N ARG A 349 2.76 6.12 1.96
CA ARG A 349 4.10 6.62 1.70
C ARG A 349 4.37 7.97 2.36
N ASP A 350 4.04 8.13 3.64
CA ASP A 350 4.81 9.07 4.44
C ASP A 350 6.26 8.61 4.39
N SER A 351 7.10 9.45 3.79
CA SER A 351 8.49 9.17 3.51
C SER A 351 9.32 8.97 4.78
N GLN A 352 8.77 9.36 5.93
CA GLN A 352 9.42 9.32 7.24
C GLN A 352 8.81 8.26 8.15
N LEU A 353 9.65 7.31 8.56
CA LEU A 353 9.38 6.39 9.66
C LEU A 353 9.98 6.94 10.96
N ARG A 354 9.23 6.89 12.06
CA ARG A 354 9.76 7.10 13.41
C ARG A 354 9.79 5.80 14.20
N VAL A 355 10.99 5.42 14.62
CA VAL A 355 11.22 4.23 15.42
C VAL A 355 11.55 4.64 16.86
N MET A 356 10.85 4.07 17.83
CA MET A 356 11.24 4.17 19.23
C MET A 356 11.85 2.86 19.68
N PHE A 357 13.12 2.88 20.10
CA PHE A 357 13.76 1.74 20.73
C PHE A 357 13.50 1.75 22.23
N LEU A 358 12.96 0.66 22.76
CA LEU A 358 13.00 0.39 24.19
C LEU A 358 14.25 -0.44 24.47
N ALA A 359 15.24 0.16 25.13
CA ALA A 359 16.49 -0.51 25.44
C ALA A 359 16.48 -1.05 26.87
N ASP A 360 16.48 -2.37 27.01
CA ASP A 360 16.63 -3.05 28.30
C ASP A 360 18.05 -2.83 28.83
N LYS A 361 18.16 -2.10 29.95
CA LYS A 361 19.43 -1.82 30.64
C LYS A 361 19.57 -2.64 31.91
N SER A 362 18.95 -3.82 31.99
CA SER A 362 19.17 -4.72 33.13
C SER A 362 20.56 -5.36 33.11
N ASN A 363 21.09 -5.74 34.27
CA ASN A 363 22.39 -6.43 34.37
C ASN A 363 22.51 -7.66 33.46
N GLN A 364 21.41 -8.40 33.25
CA GLN A 364 21.36 -9.56 32.35
C GLN A 364 21.61 -9.19 30.88
N MET A 365 21.28 -7.96 30.48
CA MET A 365 21.52 -7.48 29.12
C MET A 365 22.97 -7.11 28.82
N SER A 366 23.80 -6.92 29.85
CA SER A 366 25.19 -6.46 29.69
C SER A 366 26.04 -7.38 28.80
N ILE A 367 25.83 -8.70 28.86
CA ILE A 367 26.57 -9.69 28.07
C ILE A 367 26.24 -9.62 26.57
N TYR A 368 25.08 -9.06 26.20
CA TYR A 368 24.63 -8.97 24.81
C TYR A 368 25.03 -7.64 24.14
N LYS A 369 25.78 -6.76 24.84
CA LYS A 369 26.21 -5.46 24.30
C LYS A 369 26.93 -5.59 22.96
N GLU A 370 27.87 -6.52 22.85
CA GLU A 370 28.63 -6.74 21.60
C GLU A 370 27.74 -7.32 20.50
N ASN A 371 26.82 -8.23 20.83
CA ASN A 371 25.85 -8.73 19.85
C ASN A 371 24.94 -7.60 19.33
N ILE A 372 24.48 -6.69 20.19
CA ILE A 372 23.70 -5.53 19.74
C ILE A 372 24.53 -4.67 18.77
N ARG A 373 25.81 -4.43 19.07
CA ARG A 373 26.74 -3.69 18.20
C ARG A 373 26.99 -4.38 16.86
N GLU A 374 26.94 -5.69 16.81
CA GLU A 374 27.10 -6.48 15.58
C GLU A 374 25.83 -6.45 14.71
N TYR A 375 24.66 -6.69 15.29
CA TYR A 375 23.43 -6.93 14.52
C TYR A 375 22.64 -5.65 14.22
N LEU A 376 22.53 -4.71 15.18
CA LEU A 376 21.68 -3.53 15.04
C LEU A 376 22.07 -2.61 13.86
N PRO A 377 23.36 -2.45 13.49
CA PRO A 377 23.75 -1.67 12.32
C PRO A 377 23.08 -2.12 11.02
N GLN A 378 22.75 -3.41 10.86
CA GLN A 378 22.05 -3.91 9.67
C GLN A 378 20.68 -3.24 9.51
N PHE A 379 19.89 -3.17 10.59
CA PHE A 379 18.61 -2.45 10.58
C PHE A 379 18.79 -0.95 10.40
N LEU A 380 19.71 -0.33 11.16
CA LEU A 380 19.96 1.12 11.07
C LEU A 380 20.44 1.55 9.68
N SER A 381 21.13 0.66 8.95
CA SER A 381 21.59 0.90 7.59
C SER A 381 20.45 1.04 6.57
N LYS A 382 19.30 0.42 6.84
CA LYS A 382 18.10 0.46 5.99
C LYS A 382 17.23 1.69 6.22
N LEU A 383 17.38 2.39 7.35
CA LEU A 383 16.64 3.63 7.62
C LEU A 383 16.91 4.67 6.52
N SER A 384 15.83 5.25 6.00
CA SER A 384 15.87 6.28 4.95
C SER A 384 16.49 7.59 5.47
N THR A 385 16.84 8.51 4.56
CA THR A 385 17.36 9.85 4.94
C THR A 385 16.37 10.74 5.67
N GLN A 386 15.08 10.36 5.68
CA GLN A 386 14.02 11.06 6.40
C GLN A 386 13.64 10.36 7.69
N ASP A 387 14.05 9.10 7.87
CA ASP A 387 13.68 8.32 9.04
C ASP A 387 14.45 8.80 10.26
N GLU A 388 13.76 8.79 11.41
CA GLU A 388 14.33 9.20 12.69
C GLU A 388 14.10 8.10 13.71
N ALA A 389 15.03 7.96 14.64
CA ALA A 389 14.82 7.09 15.79
C ALA A 389 15.22 7.78 17.09
N ALA A 390 14.58 7.33 18.16
CA ALA A 390 14.90 7.71 19.53
C ALA A 390 14.95 6.46 20.39
N VAL A 391 15.51 6.60 21.58
CA VAL A 391 15.69 5.51 22.54
C VAL A 391 15.07 5.93 23.85
N VAL A 392 14.28 5.03 24.43
CA VAL A 392 13.89 5.07 25.84
C VAL A 392 14.53 3.86 26.51
N SER A 393 15.59 4.11 27.27
CA SER A 393 16.24 3.09 28.09
C SER A 393 15.45 2.87 29.37
N PHE A 394 15.45 1.65 29.92
CA PHE A 394 14.74 1.34 31.16
C PHE A 394 15.50 0.37 32.08
N ASN A 395 15.36 0.58 33.38
CA ASN A 395 15.85 -0.27 34.47
C ASN A 395 14.87 -0.22 35.68
N SER A 396 15.31 -0.53 36.91
CA SER A 396 14.45 -0.46 38.12
C SER A 396 14.03 0.95 38.57
N LYS A 397 14.83 1.98 38.32
CA LYS A 397 14.70 3.30 38.97
C LYS A 397 14.40 4.45 38.02
N SER A 398 14.80 4.34 36.76
CA SER A 398 14.68 5.45 35.81
C SER A 398 14.46 4.99 34.38
N TRP A 399 13.96 5.91 33.57
CA TRP A 399 14.03 5.83 32.13
C TRP A 399 14.70 7.10 31.61
N ILE A 400 15.51 6.96 30.57
CA ILE A 400 16.17 8.08 29.89
C ILE A 400 15.70 8.07 28.45
N SER A 401 15.17 9.20 27.99
CA SER A 401 14.74 9.37 26.60
C SER A 401 15.73 10.24 25.84
N SER A 402 16.21 9.77 24.69
CA SER A 402 16.93 10.61 23.74
C SER A 402 15.96 11.39 22.85
N ASN A 403 16.48 12.45 22.21
CA ASN A 403 15.75 13.12 21.13
C ASN A 403 15.81 12.27 19.86
N PHE A 404 14.80 12.42 19.00
CA PHE A 404 14.84 11.84 17.66
C PHE A 404 16.06 12.35 16.88
N THR A 405 16.80 11.41 16.31
CA THR A 405 17.99 11.69 15.51
C THR A 405 18.02 10.78 14.29
N ARG A 406 18.78 11.19 13.27
CA ARG A 406 19.09 10.39 12.09
C ARG A 406 20.48 9.76 12.18
N SER A 407 21.24 10.12 13.22
CA SER A 407 22.59 9.63 13.44
C SER A 407 22.54 8.19 13.96
N ARG A 408 22.91 7.24 13.08
CA ARG A 408 23.02 5.82 13.40
C ARG A 408 23.94 5.57 14.60
N LEU A 409 25.02 6.36 14.68
CA LEU A 409 25.99 6.26 15.76
C LEU A 409 25.40 6.72 17.10
N GLU A 410 24.65 7.84 17.12
CA GLU A 410 23.98 8.31 18.33
C GLU A 410 22.94 7.31 18.83
N ILE A 411 22.14 6.73 17.91
CA ILE A 411 21.14 5.70 18.26
C ILE A 411 21.83 4.47 18.84
N LEU A 412 22.87 3.97 18.18
CA LEU A 412 23.61 2.79 18.64
C LEU A 412 24.25 3.03 20.01
N ASN A 413 24.85 4.20 20.21
CA ASN A 413 25.47 4.56 21.49
C ASN A 413 24.42 4.73 22.59
N ALA A 414 23.27 5.36 22.35
CA ALA A 414 22.20 5.44 23.34
C ALA A 414 21.74 4.03 23.79
N ILE A 415 21.67 3.06 22.86
CA ILE A 415 21.30 1.68 23.17
C ILE A 415 22.42 0.92 23.92
N THR A 416 23.70 1.28 23.77
CA THR A 416 24.83 0.44 24.24
C THR A 416 25.77 1.08 25.28
N GLU A 417 25.79 2.40 25.44
CA GLU A 417 26.80 3.14 26.22
C GLU A 417 26.32 3.68 27.58
N GLU A 418 25.12 3.31 28.02
CA GLU A 418 24.63 3.62 29.37
C GLU A 418 24.93 2.47 30.36
N THR A 419 24.95 2.79 31.66
CA THR A 419 25.20 1.82 32.73
C THR A 419 24.04 0.82 32.87
N TYR A 420 24.38 -0.46 32.93
CA TYR A 420 23.43 -1.53 33.25
C TYR A 420 23.18 -1.57 34.76
N GLU A 421 21.92 -1.72 35.16
CA GLU A 421 21.48 -1.74 36.56
C GLU A 421 20.49 -2.87 36.82
N GLU A 422 20.04 -3.04 38.07
CA GLU A 422 19.02 -4.04 38.39
C GLU A 422 17.61 -3.62 37.94
N GLY A 423 16.76 -4.62 37.77
CA GLY A 423 15.32 -4.50 37.48
C GLY A 423 14.96 -4.09 36.05
N LYS A 424 13.66 -4.21 35.74
CA LYS A 424 13.10 -3.96 34.42
C LYS A 424 11.75 -3.27 34.56
N LYS A 425 11.67 -1.93 34.57
CA LYS A 425 10.37 -1.23 34.54
C LYS A 425 9.93 -0.93 33.10
N LEU A 426 9.59 -1.99 32.38
CA LEU A 426 9.25 -1.93 30.96
C LEU A 426 7.95 -1.14 30.71
N ASP A 427 6.92 -1.34 31.52
CA ASP A 427 5.60 -0.70 31.41
C ASP A 427 5.62 0.83 31.34
N ILE A 428 6.38 1.49 32.22
CA ILE A 428 6.49 2.96 32.27
C ILE A 428 7.21 3.47 31.02
N ALA A 429 8.34 2.85 30.66
CA ALA A 429 9.11 3.19 29.48
C ALA A 429 8.29 2.99 28.20
N PHE A 430 7.51 1.91 28.14
CA PHE A 430 6.62 1.58 27.04
C PHE A 430 5.51 2.61 26.85
N ARG A 431 4.81 2.99 27.92
CA ARG A 431 3.80 4.07 27.89
C ARG A 431 4.41 5.37 27.38
N ARG A 432 5.56 5.74 27.93
CA ARG A 432 6.25 6.99 27.57
C ARG A 432 6.69 7.01 26.10
N ALA A 433 7.21 5.89 25.61
CA ALA A 433 7.60 5.72 24.21
C ALA A 433 6.41 5.96 23.27
N ILE A 434 5.24 5.39 23.58
CA ILE A 434 4.02 5.61 22.80
C ILE A 434 3.57 7.06 22.85
N ASP A 435 3.58 7.70 24.03
CA ASP A 435 3.20 9.11 24.17
C ASP A 435 4.10 10.04 23.33
N ILE A 436 5.40 9.76 23.30
CA ILE A 436 6.37 10.52 22.49
C ILE A 436 6.10 10.30 21.00
N LEU A 437 5.89 9.04 20.58
CA LEU A 437 5.55 8.71 19.19
C LEU A 437 4.25 9.40 18.75
N ASN A 438 3.25 9.50 19.64
CA ASN A 438 1.95 10.10 19.37
C ASN A 438 1.92 11.62 19.22
N LYS A 439 3.03 12.32 19.49
CA LYS A 439 3.08 13.77 19.28
C LYS A 439 2.99 14.14 17.80
N GLU A 440 3.57 13.31 16.94
CA GLU A 440 3.60 13.54 15.50
C GLU A 440 2.73 12.54 14.75
N PHE A 441 2.48 12.83 13.48
CA PHE A 441 1.67 12.01 12.59
C PHE A 441 2.45 10.95 11.79
N TYR A 442 3.76 10.81 11.93
CA TYR A 442 4.50 9.87 11.07
C TYR A 442 4.09 8.41 11.24
N LYS A 443 4.51 7.55 10.29
CA LYS A 443 4.50 6.11 10.50
C LYS A 443 5.38 5.77 11.70
N LYS A 444 4.89 4.94 12.61
CA LYS A 444 5.54 4.66 13.91
C LYS A 444 5.76 3.17 14.07
N ALA A 445 6.84 2.82 14.77
CA ALA A 445 7.05 1.47 15.30
C ALA A 445 7.79 1.55 16.63
N LEU A 446 7.52 0.58 17.49
CA LEU A 446 8.23 0.40 18.74
C LEU A 446 9.05 -0.89 18.67
N ILE A 447 10.35 -0.80 18.97
CA ILE A 447 11.28 -1.93 18.94
C ILE A 447 11.83 -2.14 20.34
N LEU A 448 11.44 -3.24 20.99
CA LEU A 448 11.98 -3.65 22.27
C LEU A 448 13.25 -4.49 22.06
N ILE A 449 14.37 -4.03 22.61
CA ILE A 449 15.63 -4.77 22.67
C ILE A 449 15.76 -5.36 24.06
N THR A 450 15.78 -6.69 24.17
CA THR A 450 15.74 -7.39 25.46
C THR A 450 16.41 -8.77 25.40
N ASP A 451 16.63 -9.38 26.55
CA ASP A 451 17.10 -10.76 26.72
C ASP A 451 15.94 -11.76 26.60
N GLY A 452 14.72 -11.27 26.36
CA GLY A 452 13.52 -12.09 26.22
C GLY A 452 12.96 -12.61 27.55
N VAL A 453 13.45 -12.14 28.69
CA VAL A 453 13.00 -12.56 30.03
C VAL A 453 12.33 -11.38 30.74
N LEU A 454 11.07 -11.57 31.14
CA LEU A 454 10.36 -10.63 31.98
C LEU A 454 10.61 -10.91 33.48
N THR A 455 10.58 -9.86 34.27
CA THR A 455 10.58 -9.93 35.74
C THR A 455 9.23 -9.50 36.29
N ASP A 456 8.96 -9.75 37.58
CA ASP A 456 7.72 -9.31 38.23
C ASP A 456 7.55 -7.78 38.18
N ASP A 457 8.65 -7.03 38.14
CA ASP A 457 8.63 -5.57 38.02
C ASP A 457 8.25 -5.05 36.62
N SER A 458 8.36 -5.89 35.58
CA SER A 458 8.21 -5.48 34.16
C SER A 458 6.86 -4.84 33.82
N PHE A 459 5.79 -5.28 34.48
CA PHE A 459 4.43 -4.77 34.27
C PHE A 459 3.74 -4.49 35.61
N SER A 460 4.49 -3.93 36.56
CA SER A 460 4.05 -3.71 37.94
C SER A 460 3.12 -2.50 38.11
N THR A 461 3.26 -1.46 37.29
CA THR A 461 2.44 -0.23 37.32
C THR A 461 1.29 -0.30 36.31
N TYR A 462 1.60 -0.70 35.08
CA TYR A 462 0.61 -1.00 34.05
C TYR A 462 0.74 -2.45 33.61
N SER A 463 -0.37 -3.18 33.66
CA SER A 463 -0.40 -4.57 33.21
C SER A 463 -0.01 -4.70 31.74
N LEU A 464 0.49 -5.89 31.36
CA LEU A 464 0.79 -6.24 29.97
C LEU A 464 -0.40 -5.99 29.04
N GLU A 465 -1.60 -6.35 29.48
CA GLU A 465 -2.84 -6.14 28.73
C GLU A 465 -3.11 -4.66 28.50
N ASN A 466 -2.95 -3.81 29.53
CA ASN A 466 -3.11 -2.37 29.41
C ASN A 466 -2.08 -1.76 28.45
N CYS A 467 -0.82 -2.20 28.49
CA CYS A 467 0.21 -1.76 27.54
C CYS A 467 -0.11 -2.23 26.11
N THR A 468 -0.52 -3.49 25.94
CA THR A 468 -0.90 -4.06 24.64
C THR A 468 -2.06 -3.28 24.03
N ASN A 469 -3.15 -3.10 24.79
CA ASN A 469 -4.32 -2.34 24.36
C ASN A 469 -3.95 -0.89 24.04
N TYR A 470 -3.05 -0.27 24.83
CA TYR A 470 -2.60 1.08 24.56
C TYR A 470 -1.84 1.19 23.22
N ALA A 471 -0.94 0.25 22.92
CA ALA A 471 -0.25 0.21 21.63
C ALA A 471 -1.19 -0.06 20.46
N THR A 472 -2.10 -1.04 20.62
CA THR A 472 -3.09 -1.41 19.59
C THR A 472 -4.04 -0.26 19.28
N ASN A 473 -4.57 0.42 20.30
CA ASN A 473 -5.47 1.57 20.13
C ASN A 473 -4.78 2.79 19.50
N ASN A 474 -3.45 2.86 19.57
CA ASN A 474 -2.67 3.91 18.91
C ASN A 474 -2.05 3.44 17.58
N HIS A 475 -2.38 2.23 17.12
CA HIS A 475 -1.88 1.63 15.89
C HIS A 475 -0.35 1.60 15.79
N ILE A 476 0.34 1.35 16.92
CA ILE A 476 1.80 1.24 16.98
C ILE A 476 2.19 -0.23 17.09
N PRO A 477 2.78 -0.82 16.04
CA PRO A 477 3.24 -2.20 16.10
C PRO A 477 4.48 -2.32 16.99
N VAL A 478 4.50 -3.37 17.81
CA VAL A 478 5.61 -3.67 18.73
C VAL A 478 6.41 -4.85 18.20
N TYR A 479 7.68 -4.60 17.89
CA TYR A 479 8.63 -5.64 17.53
C TYR A 479 9.53 -5.94 18.72
N VAL A 480 9.69 -7.20 19.06
CA VAL A 480 10.55 -7.64 20.16
C VAL A 480 11.77 -8.31 19.57
N LEU A 481 12.93 -7.71 19.78
CA LEU A 481 14.24 -8.24 19.42
C LEU A 481 14.86 -8.89 20.65
N SER A 482 14.81 -10.22 20.68
CA SER A 482 15.43 -11.00 21.73
C SER A 482 16.83 -11.46 21.32
N PHE A 483 17.79 -11.26 22.23
CA PHE A 483 19.15 -11.77 22.11
C PHE A 483 19.34 -13.10 22.85
N THR A 484 18.26 -13.81 23.15
CA THR A 484 18.30 -15.16 23.70
C THR A 484 17.38 -16.11 22.95
N ASN A 485 17.64 -17.42 23.11
CA ASN A 485 16.75 -18.47 22.62
C ASN A 485 15.49 -18.64 23.49
N LEU A 486 15.38 -17.91 24.60
CA LEU A 486 14.17 -17.92 25.41
C LEU A 486 13.07 -17.19 24.66
N ARG A 487 11.84 -17.70 24.80
CA ARG A 487 10.66 -17.17 24.13
C ARG A 487 9.54 -17.02 25.13
N ASP A 488 9.55 -15.89 25.84
CA ASP A 488 8.49 -15.57 26.78
C ASP A 488 7.16 -15.38 26.04
N LYS A 489 6.14 -16.17 26.44
CA LYS A 489 4.80 -16.15 25.84
C LYS A 489 4.13 -14.78 25.95
N LYS A 490 4.41 -14.02 27.00
CA LYS A 490 3.87 -12.67 27.22
C LYS A 490 4.44 -11.67 26.22
N LEU A 491 5.74 -11.72 25.93
CA LEU A 491 6.37 -10.87 24.91
C LEU A 491 5.92 -11.24 23.50
N VAL A 492 5.75 -12.54 23.23
CA VAL A 492 5.17 -13.01 21.95
C VAL A 492 3.73 -12.52 21.80
N PHE A 493 2.93 -12.58 22.86
CA PHE A 493 1.56 -12.06 22.87
C PHE A 493 1.55 -10.55 22.59
N LEU A 494 2.35 -9.75 23.31
CA LEU A 494 2.45 -8.30 23.10
C LEU A 494 2.77 -7.96 21.64
N ALA A 495 3.80 -8.60 21.08
CA ALA A 495 4.23 -8.33 19.73
C ALA A 495 3.14 -8.70 18.71
N LYS A 496 2.54 -9.89 18.84
CA LYS A 496 1.51 -10.37 17.92
C LYS A 496 0.22 -9.54 18.01
N SER A 497 -0.22 -9.21 19.22
CA SER A 497 -1.48 -8.48 19.45
C SER A 497 -1.45 -7.02 19.00
N THR A 498 -0.25 -6.44 18.86
CA THR A 498 -0.05 -5.10 18.29
C THR A 498 0.24 -5.12 16.79
N GLY A 499 0.28 -6.32 16.18
CA GLY A 499 0.60 -6.52 14.77
C GLY A 499 2.09 -6.39 14.43
N GLY A 500 2.96 -6.36 15.44
CA GLY A 500 4.40 -6.56 15.28
C GLY A 500 4.80 -8.03 15.40
N LYS A 501 6.06 -8.29 15.77
CA LYS A 501 6.60 -9.66 15.81
C LYS A 501 7.70 -9.84 16.84
N TYR A 502 7.76 -11.04 17.42
CA TYR A 502 8.88 -11.48 18.24
C TYR A 502 9.94 -12.13 17.35
N ILE A 503 11.16 -11.59 17.36
CA ILE A 503 12.27 -12.00 16.52
C ILE A 503 13.46 -12.34 17.44
N ASN A 504 13.97 -13.56 17.33
CA ASN A 504 15.25 -13.91 17.91
C ASN A 504 16.35 -13.49 16.94
N VAL A 505 17.15 -12.51 17.33
CA VAL A 505 18.11 -11.85 16.43
C VAL A 505 19.21 -12.82 15.97
N MET A 506 19.62 -13.75 16.84
CA MET A 506 20.78 -14.61 16.58
C MET A 506 20.46 -15.90 15.83
N SER A 507 19.19 -16.32 15.79
CA SER A 507 18.78 -17.58 15.15
C SER A 507 17.67 -17.44 14.12
N SER A 508 17.01 -16.28 14.02
CA SER A 508 15.93 -16.08 13.05
C SER A 508 16.44 -15.54 11.72
N GLY A 509 16.05 -16.20 10.63
CA GLY A 509 16.19 -15.66 9.27
C GLY A 509 15.30 -14.44 8.98
N GLU A 510 14.49 -14.00 9.94
CA GLU A 510 13.51 -12.92 9.76
C GLU A 510 14.06 -11.53 10.09
N TYR A 511 15.12 -11.44 10.93
CA TYR A 511 15.70 -10.16 11.35
C TYR A 511 16.12 -9.26 10.17
N PRO A 512 16.76 -9.78 9.09
CA PRO A 512 17.09 -8.96 7.92
C PRO A 512 15.88 -8.25 7.28
N PHE A 513 14.67 -8.76 7.46
CA PHE A 513 13.44 -8.21 6.88
C PHE A 513 12.67 -7.28 7.83
N LEU A 514 13.17 -7.01 9.04
CA LEU A 514 12.48 -6.20 10.05
C LEU A 514 12.06 -4.81 9.54
N TYR A 515 12.95 -4.13 8.80
CA TYR A 515 12.65 -2.82 8.23
C TYR A 515 11.49 -2.89 7.23
N ASP A 516 11.52 -3.89 6.35
CA ASP A 516 10.51 -4.10 5.32
C ASP A 516 9.16 -4.49 5.96
N MET A 517 9.19 -5.29 7.03
CA MET A 517 8.01 -5.61 7.86
C MET A 517 7.39 -4.36 8.53
N ILE A 518 8.21 -3.48 9.10
CA ILE A 518 7.72 -2.21 9.68
C ILE A 518 7.13 -1.35 8.58
N ARG A 519 7.81 -1.26 7.43
CA ARG A 519 7.35 -0.46 6.28
C ARG A 519 6.08 -1.02 5.63
N SER A 520 5.81 -2.31 5.72
CA SER A 520 4.58 -2.92 5.22
C SER A 520 3.42 -2.90 6.22
N TYR A 521 3.67 -2.63 7.51
CA TYR A 521 2.60 -2.53 8.51
C TYR A 521 1.56 -1.48 8.11
N ARG A 522 0.27 -1.87 8.12
CA ARG A 522 -0.82 -1.04 7.62
C ARG A 522 -1.30 -0.12 8.75
N SER A 523 -1.22 1.20 8.56
CA SER A 523 -1.79 2.22 9.43
C SER A 523 -2.25 3.41 8.59
N ALA A 524 -3.51 3.83 8.68
CA ALA A 524 -4.03 5.05 8.05
C ALA A 524 -4.59 5.98 9.12
N GLN A 525 -3.97 7.14 9.29
CA GLN A 525 -4.49 8.21 10.15
C GLN A 525 -4.73 9.46 9.30
N TYR A 526 -5.90 10.03 9.46
CA TYR A 526 -6.38 11.23 8.79
C TYR A 526 -6.31 12.41 9.75
N LEU A 527 -5.73 13.51 9.30
CA LEU A 527 -5.75 14.79 9.99
C LEU A 527 -6.79 15.69 9.30
N VAL A 528 -7.95 15.84 9.91
CA VAL A 528 -8.95 16.81 9.46
C VAL A 528 -8.77 18.07 10.29
N PHE A 529 -8.52 19.21 9.66
CA PHE A 529 -8.40 20.48 10.37
C PHE A 529 -9.34 21.53 9.79
N PHE A 530 -9.80 22.42 10.65
CA PHE A 530 -10.71 23.49 10.28
C PHE A 530 -10.54 24.66 11.23
N ASN A 531 -10.91 25.86 10.77
CA ASN A 531 -11.01 27.02 11.63
C ASN A 531 -12.44 27.13 12.14
N ASP A 532 -12.57 27.14 13.46
CA ASP A 532 -13.84 27.36 14.12
C ASP A 532 -14.13 28.87 14.28
N VAL A 533 -15.40 29.21 14.45
CA VAL A 533 -15.83 30.58 14.77
C VAL A 533 -16.09 30.65 16.26
N TYR A 534 -15.35 31.53 16.95
CA TYR A 534 -15.47 31.69 18.39
C TYR A 534 -16.88 32.02 18.85
N ASP A 535 -17.41 31.14 19.70
CA ASP A 535 -18.66 31.33 20.41
C ASP A 535 -18.40 31.49 21.93
N PRO A 536 -18.55 32.70 22.49
CA PRO A 536 -18.36 32.96 23.91
C PRO A 536 -19.28 32.11 24.81
N GLU A 537 -20.46 31.72 24.32
CA GLU A 537 -21.41 30.93 25.11
C GLU A 537 -20.96 29.47 25.27
N LEU A 538 -20.06 28.99 24.40
CA LEU A 538 -19.54 27.63 24.42
C LEU A 538 -18.22 27.51 25.20
N SER A 539 -17.53 28.61 25.49
CA SER A 539 -16.23 28.60 26.16
C SER A 539 -16.22 27.80 27.47
N ASN A 540 -15.23 26.92 27.62
CA ASN A 540 -15.07 25.96 28.71
C ASN A 540 -16.22 24.95 28.91
N LYS A 541 -17.15 24.82 27.95
CA LYS A 541 -18.16 23.76 27.99
C LYS A 541 -17.61 22.47 27.38
N TYR A 542 -18.06 21.35 27.95
CA TYR A 542 -17.86 20.03 27.37
C TYR A 542 -18.81 19.85 26.19
N LEU A 543 -18.26 19.48 25.03
CA LEU A 543 -19.01 19.23 23.79
C LEU A 543 -18.61 17.88 23.20
N ASP A 544 -19.57 17.22 22.58
CA ASP A 544 -19.30 16.02 21.80
C ASP A 544 -18.81 16.42 20.41
N ALA A 545 -17.61 15.96 20.07
CA ALA A 545 -17.10 16.01 18.71
C ALA A 545 -17.52 14.73 18.00
N GLU A 546 -18.14 14.87 16.83
CA GLU A 546 -18.52 13.72 16.02
C GLU A 546 -17.85 13.78 14.64
N VAL A 547 -17.49 12.61 14.13
CA VAL A 547 -17.07 12.42 12.74
C VAL A 547 -17.86 11.27 12.14
N GLU A 548 -18.50 11.54 11.01
CA GLU A 548 -19.17 10.55 10.18
C GLU A 548 -18.37 10.37 8.88
N VAL A 549 -18.16 9.13 8.47
CA VAL A 549 -17.40 8.79 7.25
C VAL A 549 -18.27 7.96 6.33
N ILE A 550 -18.35 8.39 5.07
CA ILE A 550 -19.08 7.70 4.01
C ILE A 550 -18.11 7.36 2.87
N PHE A 551 -17.99 6.09 2.53
CA PHE A 551 -17.12 5.62 1.45
C PHE A 551 -17.72 4.38 0.79
N ASN A 552 -17.82 4.37 -0.54
CA ASN A 552 -18.40 3.26 -1.32
C ASN A 552 -19.73 2.72 -0.77
N ALA A 553 -20.65 3.64 -0.44
CA ALA A 553 -21.96 3.35 0.18
C ALA A 553 -21.91 2.71 1.58
N ARG A 554 -20.73 2.57 2.20
CA ARG A 554 -20.54 2.18 3.59
C ARG A 554 -20.50 3.42 4.47
N PHE A 555 -20.93 3.26 5.73
CA PHE A 555 -21.01 4.33 6.71
C PHE A 555 -20.29 3.93 8.00
N GLY A 556 -19.63 4.88 8.65
CA GLY A 556 -19.13 4.73 10.01
C GLY A 556 -19.17 6.05 10.77
N LYS A 557 -19.12 5.97 12.10
CA LYS A 557 -19.19 7.13 12.98
C LYS A 557 -18.25 6.98 14.17
N GLY A 558 -17.49 8.02 14.46
CA GLY A 558 -16.64 8.17 15.63
C GLY A 558 -17.07 9.37 16.47
N LYS A 559 -16.86 9.29 17.78
CA LYS A 559 -17.14 10.37 18.73
C LYS A 559 -16.03 10.49 19.77
N LEU A 560 -15.72 11.71 20.18
CA LEU A 560 -14.84 12.00 21.30
C LEU A 560 -15.30 13.30 22.00
N GLY A 561 -15.18 13.36 23.32
CA GLY A 561 -15.43 14.59 24.06
C GLY A 561 -14.32 15.62 23.88
N MET A 562 -14.68 16.90 23.81
CA MET A 562 -13.73 18.00 23.89
C MET A 562 -14.22 19.09 24.86
N ILE A 563 -13.27 19.86 25.38
CA ILE A 563 -13.57 21.12 26.07
C ILE A 563 -13.39 22.23 25.03
N TYR A 564 -14.43 23.04 24.83
CA TYR A 564 -14.37 24.16 23.90
C TYR A 564 -13.40 25.24 24.43
N PRO A 565 -12.45 25.74 23.62
CA PRO A 565 -11.40 26.66 24.07
C PRO A 565 -11.82 28.00 24.67
#